data_AF-A0AA38IEM2-F1
#
_entry.id   AF-A0AA38IEM2-F1
#
_cell.length_a   1.000
_cell.length_b   1.000
_cell.length_c   1.000
_cell.angle_alpha   90.00
_cell.angle_beta   90.00
_cell.angle_gamma   90.00
#
_symmetry.space_group_name_H-M   'P 1'
#
loop_
_entity.id
_entity.type
_entity.pdbx_description
1 polymer ?
#
loop_
_entity_poly.entity_id
_entity_poly.type
_entity_poly.pdbx_seq_one_letter_code
_entity_poly.pdbx_strand_id
1 'polypeptide(L)'
;MDLVEDFQKEESDDYEFISETNPDEVRAIIQSFKLRKAVSPYQIPSKALGKIADRVIWKRLAKVLNELADEQFGFRPHRSTSEQLLRVIEFVAKSTE
;
A
#
# COMPACT_ATOMS: atom_id res chain seq x y z
N MET A 1 12.67 -23.22 23.61
CA MET A 1 13.02 -22.81 22.24
C MET A 1 12.14 -21.63 21.93
N ASP A 2 12.67 -20.43 22.20
CA ASP A 2 11.98 -19.17 21.98
C ASP A 2 12.02 -18.86 20.48
N LEU A 3 10.85 -18.76 19.85
CA LEU A 3 10.67 -18.44 18.42
C LEU A 3 10.78 -16.93 18.15
N VAL A 4 11.57 -16.20 18.93
CA VAL A 4 11.59 -14.71 18.91
C VAL A 4 12.94 -14.15 18.46
N GLU A 5 13.94 -14.98 18.11
CA GLU A 5 15.30 -14.50 17.85
C GLU A 5 15.77 -14.51 16.38
N ASP A 6 14.91 -14.79 15.40
CA ASP A 6 15.31 -14.81 13.98
C ASP A 6 14.74 -13.67 13.12
N PHE A 7 14.45 -12.51 13.72
CA PHE A 7 14.40 -11.24 12.98
C PHE A 7 15.80 -10.60 12.97
N GLN A 8 16.81 -11.35 12.51
CA GLN A 8 18.03 -10.71 12.04
C GLN A 8 17.65 -9.93 10.79
N LYS A 9 17.51 -8.62 10.99
CA LYS A 9 17.31 -7.62 9.94
C LYS A 9 18.56 -7.65 9.07
N GLU A 10 18.49 -8.31 7.92
CA GLU A 10 19.40 -7.99 6.82
C GLU A 10 19.11 -6.54 6.43
N GLU A 11 19.90 -5.62 6.98
CA GLU A 11 20.00 -4.25 6.50
C GLU A 11 20.64 -4.31 5.11
N SER A 12 19.80 -4.56 4.11
CA SER A 12 20.16 -4.30 2.72
C SER A 12 20.19 -2.78 2.57
N ASP A 13 21.40 -2.24 2.44
CA ASP A 13 21.66 -0.83 2.12
C ASP A 13 21.09 -0.39 0.75
N ASP A 14 20.46 -1.32 0.02
CA ASP A 14 19.88 -1.10 -1.30
C ASP A 14 18.39 -0.70 -1.26
N TYR A 15 17.82 -0.45 -0.07
CA TYR A 15 16.54 0.23 0.02
C TYR A 15 16.68 1.67 -0.45
N GLU A 16 16.43 1.91 -1.75
CA GLU A 16 16.16 3.24 -2.27
C GLU A 16 15.03 3.83 -1.42
N PHE A 17 15.40 4.77 -0.54
CA PHE A 17 14.49 5.44 0.36
C PHE A 17 13.27 5.87 -0.44
N ILE A 18 12.07 5.53 0.06
CA ILE A 18 10.80 5.97 -0.53
C ILE A 18 10.93 7.47 -0.77
N SER A 19 11.20 7.87 -2.02
CA SER A 19 11.67 9.22 -2.30
C SER A 19 10.68 10.23 -1.75
N GLU A 20 11.11 11.40 -1.28
CA GLU A 20 10.14 12.39 -0.84
C GLU A 20 9.14 12.71 -1.98
N THR A 21 7.87 12.95 -1.65
CA THR A 21 6.89 13.36 -2.67
C THR A 21 7.07 14.84 -3.00
N ASN A 22 6.79 15.20 -4.24
CA ASN A 22 6.87 16.58 -4.74
C ASN A 22 5.45 17.16 -4.90
N PRO A 23 5.21 18.44 -4.57
CA PRO A 23 3.99 19.17 -4.92
C PRO A 23 3.42 18.92 -6.33
N ASP A 24 4.25 18.78 -7.36
CA ASP A 24 3.82 18.51 -8.75
C ASP A 24 3.24 17.11 -8.93
N GLU A 25 3.83 16.11 -8.27
CA GLU A 25 3.30 14.74 -8.25
C GLU A 25 1.91 14.73 -7.61
N VAL A 26 1.76 15.43 -6.48
CA VAL A 26 0.48 15.59 -5.79
C VAL A 26 -0.55 16.29 -6.68
N ARG A 27 -0.16 17.36 -7.39
CA ARG A 27 -1.03 18.07 -8.34
C ARG A 27 -1.49 17.17 -9.48
N ALA A 28 -0.60 16.39 -10.08
CA ALA A 28 -0.94 15.46 -11.16
C ALA A 28 -1.94 14.39 -10.66
N ILE A 29 -1.77 13.89 -9.44
CA ILE A 29 -2.70 12.94 -8.84
C ILE A 29 -4.07 13.59 -8.60
N ILE A 30 -4.11 14.81 -8.06
CA ILE A 30 -5.36 15.55 -7.84
C ILE A 30 -6.11 15.78 -9.16
N GLN A 31 -5.42 16.21 -10.20
CA GLN A 31 -5.99 16.44 -11.53
C GLN A 31 -6.59 15.17 -12.15
N SER A 32 -6.02 14.01 -11.84
CA SER A 32 -6.56 12.73 -12.32
C SER A 32 -7.80 12.24 -11.57
N PHE A 33 -8.22 12.89 -10.48
CA PHE A 33 -9.51 12.60 -9.87
C PHE A 33 -10.64 13.30 -10.64
N LYS A 34 -11.68 12.54 -11.00
CA LYS A 34 -12.95 13.09 -11.45
C LYS A 34 -13.71 13.69 -10.26
N LEU A 35 -13.23 14.84 -9.75
CA LEU A 35 -13.86 15.54 -8.64
C LEU A 35 -15.17 16.16 -9.14
N ARG A 36 -16.30 15.51 -8.83
CA ARG A 36 -17.62 16.14 -8.96
C ARG A 36 -17.73 17.20 -7.87
N LYS A 37 -17.44 18.46 -8.23
CA LYS A 37 -17.64 19.72 -7.48
C LYS A 37 -17.70 19.57 -5.95
N ALA A 38 -16.56 19.76 -5.27
CA ALA A 38 -16.55 19.96 -3.82
C ALA A 38 -16.07 21.39 -3.49
N VAL A 39 -16.93 22.14 -2.79
CA VAL A 39 -16.70 23.51 -2.35
C VAL A 39 -15.98 23.46 -1.00
N SER A 40 -14.64 23.44 -1.03
CA SER A 40 -13.80 23.58 0.16
C SER A 40 -12.67 24.56 -0.18
N PRO A 41 -12.20 25.39 0.78
CA PRO A 41 -11.19 26.43 0.53
C PRO A 41 -9.87 25.91 -0.08
N TYR A 42 -9.60 24.60 0.04
CA TYR A 42 -8.44 23.93 -0.60
C TYR A 42 -8.82 22.95 -1.72
N GLN A 43 -10.11 22.85 -2.08
CA GLN A 43 -10.69 22.03 -3.17
C GLN A 43 -10.39 20.51 -3.12
N ILE A 44 -9.70 20.01 -2.09
CA ILE A 44 -9.47 18.58 -1.87
C ILE A 44 -10.43 18.09 -0.78
N PRO A 45 -11.40 17.21 -1.08
CA PRO A 45 -12.22 16.55 -0.06
C PRO A 45 -11.33 15.75 0.91
N SER A 46 -11.63 15.67 2.21
CA SER A 46 -10.80 14.87 3.14
C SER A 46 -10.69 13.39 2.71
N LYS A 47 -11.76 12.84 2.10
CA LYS A 47 -11.76 11.51 1.48
C LYS A 47 -10.83 11.38 0.26
N ALA A 48 -10.46 12.49 -0.38
CA ALA A 48 -9.51 12.50 -1.48
C ALA A 48 -8.06 12.50 -0.99
N LEU A 49 -7.77 13.04 0.21
CA LEU A 49 -6.41 13.04 0.76
C LEU A 49 -5.86 11.61 0.95
N GLY A 50 -6.68 10.71 1.51
CA GLY A 50 -6.33 9.28 1.61
C GLY A 50 -6.03 8.68 0.24
N LYS A 51 -6.85 8.98 -0.78
CA LYS A 51 -6.64 8.51 -2.15
C LYS A 51 -5.38 9.06 -2.81
N ILE A 52 -4.95 10.27 -2.43
CA ILE A 52 -3.67 10.84 -2.90
C ILE A 52 -2.53 10.02 -2.32
N ALA A 53 -2.54 9.83 -1.00
CA ALA A 53 -1.53 9.03 -0.30
C ALA A 53 -1.44 7.61 -0.88
N ASP A 54 -2.58 6.94 -1.04
CA ASP A 54 -2.65 5.59 -1.61
C ASP A 54 -2.02 5.53 -3.01
N ARG A 55 -2.26 6.53 -3.86
CA ARG A 55 -1.70 6.58 -5.22
C ARG A 55 -0.21 6.87 -5.26
N VAL A 56 0.29 7.72 -4.38
CA VAL A 56 1.73 7.97 -4.23
C VAL A 56 2.43 6.68 -3.78
N ILE A 57 1.91 6.04 -2.73
CA ILE A 57 2.43 4.77 -2.19
C ILE A 57 2.39 3.69 -3.29
N TRP A 58 1.26 3.54 -3.97
CA TRP A 58 1.11 2.55 -5.03
C TRP A 58 2.12 2.75 -6.17
N LYS A 59 2.32 3.98 -6.66
CA LYS A 59 3.28 4.25 -7.76
C LYS A 59 4.70 3.82 -7.42
N ARG A 60 5.07 3.91 -6.14
CA ARG A 60 6.41 3.53 -5.65
C ARG A 60 6.50 2.02 -5.49
N LEU A 61 5.52 1.43 -4.82
CA LEU A 61 5.44 -0.03 -4.66
C LEU A 61 5.30 -0.78 -5.98
N ALA A 62 4.65 -0.20 -6.99
CA ALA A 62 4.45 -0.84 -8.29
C ALA A 62 5.75 -1.20 -8.99
N LYS A 63 6.86 -0.50 -8.71
CA LYS A 63 8.19 -0.80 -9.29
C LYS A 63 8.82 -2.06 -8.69
N VAL A 64 8.55 -2.32 -7.41
CA VAL A 64 9.15 -3.40 -6.62
C VAL A 64 8.12 -4.50 -6.30
N LEU A 65 6.95 -4.46 -6.93
CA LEU A 65 5.82 -5.32 -6.58
C LEU A 65 6.15 -6.81 -6.78
N ASN A 66 7.02 -7.14 -7.72
CA ASN A 66 7.46 -8.50 -7.97
C ASN A 66 8.49 -9.01 -6.96
N GLU A 67 9.09 -8.12 -6.17
CA GLU A 67 10.08 -8.45 -5.13
C GLU A 67 9.41 -8.61 -3.76
N LEU A 68 8.19 -8.12 -3.60
CA LEU A 68 7.41 -8.28 -2.38
C LEU A 68 6.96 -9.75 -2.23
N ALA A 69 6.77 -10.19 -0.99
CA ALA A 69 6.24 -11.52 -0.70
C ALA A 69 4.86 -11.73 -1.34
N ASP A 70 4.54 -12.97 -1.70
CA ASP A 70 3.23 -13.34 -2.28
C ASP A 70 2.08 -13.14 -1.28
N GLU A 71 2.40 -13.11 0.02
CA GLU A 71 1.54 -12.75 1.14
C GLU A 71 1.13 -11.27 1.18
N GLN A 72 1.72 -10.42 0.34
CA GLN A 72 1.42 -8.99 0.31
C GLN A 72 0.29 -8.70 -0.68
N PHE A 73 -0.94 -8.61 -0.17
CA PHE A 73 -2.15 -8.43 -0.99
C PHE A 73 -2.44 -6.97 -1.32
N GLY A 74 -2.06 -6.04 -0.44
CA GLY A 74 -2.27 -4.60 -0.69
C GLY A 74 -1.52 -4.15 -1.95
N PHE A 75 -2.10 -3.19 -2.69
CA PHE A 75 -1.46 -2.56 -3.84
C PHE A 75 -1.13 -3.48 -5.03
N ARG A 76 -1.53 -4.76 -4.99
CA ARG A 76 -1.36 -5.73 -6.09
C ARG A 76 -2.60 -5.85 -6.99
N PRO A 77 -2.44 -5.98 -8.31
CA PRO A 77 -3.55 -6.34 -9.18
C PRO A 77 -4.02 -7.76 -8.84
N HIS A 78 -5.34 -7.97 -8.87
CA HIS A 78 -5.98 -9.27 -8.59
C HIS A 78 -5.75 -9.86 -7.19
N ARG A 79 -5.16 -9.11 -6.25
CA ARG A 79 -5.08 -9.48 -4.83
C ARG A 79 -5.86 -8.48 -4.01
N SER A 80 -7.00 -8.89 -3.47
CA SER A 80 -7.87 -8.00 -2.70
C SER A 80 -7.72 -8.21 -1.20
N THR A 81 -8.06 -7.20 -0.40
CA THR A 81 -8.13 -7.34 1.07
C THR A 81 -9.11 -8.44 1.49
N SER A 82 -10.18 -8.65 0.72
CA SER A 82 -11.14 -9.74 0.95
C SER A 82 -10.51 -11.11 0.74
N GLU A 83 -9.66 -11.27 -0.27
CA GLU A 83 -8.94 -12.52 -0.53
C GLU A 83 -7.94 -12.83 0.59
N GLN A 84 -7.27 -11.81 1.13
CA GLN A 84 -6.41 -11.98 2.30
C GLN A 84 -7.20 -12.41 3.54
N LEU A 85 -8.40 -11.86 3.75
CA LEU A 85 -9.28 -12.30 4.84
C LEU A 85 -9.69 -13.77 4.68
N LEU A 86 -10.04 -14.19 3.47
CA LEU A 86 -10.34 -15.60 3.18
C LEU A 86 -9.14 -16.51 3.48
N ARG A 87 -7.93 -16.14 3.05
CA ARG A 87 -6.70 -16.88 3.36
C ARG A 87 -6.48 -17.04 4.86
N VAL A 88 -6.69 -15.98 5.64
CA VAL A 88 -6.55 -16.02 7.11
C VAL A 88 -7.59 -16.95 7.72
N ILE A 89 -8.84 -16.90 7.26
CA ILE A 89 -9.90 -17.79 7.73
C ILE A 89 -9.54 -19.26 7.46
N GLU A 90 -9.09 -19.57 6.24
CA GLU A 90 -8.66 -20.92 5.88
C GLU A 90 -7.47 -21.42 6.70
N PHE A 91 -6.49 -20.54 6.94
CA PHE A 91 -5.32 -20.87 7.75
C PHE A 91 -5.71 -21.21 9.19
N VAL A 92 -6.57 -20.39 9.80
CA VAL A 92 -7.07 -20.63 11.16
C VAL A 92 -7.86 -21.94 11.20
N ALA A 93 -8.77 -22.17 10.24
CA ALA A 93 -9.58 -23.39 10.19
C ALA A 93 -8.72 -24.67 10.14
N LYS A 94 -7.71 -24.70 9.27
CA LYS A 94 -6.75 -25.82 9.15
C LYS A 94 -5.88 -26.03 10.38
N SER A 95 -5.67 -24.99 11.19
CA SER A 95 -4.84 -25.06 12.41
C SER A 95 -5.62 -25.60 13.62
N THR A 96 -6.94 -25.77 13.48
CA THR A 96 -7.85 -26.32 14.52
C THR A 96 -8.21 -27.78 14.32
N GLU A 97 -7.74 -28.42 13.24
CA GLU A 97 -7.84 -29.87 12.98
C GLU A 97 -6.58 -30.60 13.46
#